data_AF-A0A7X8GG14-F1
#
_entry.id   AF-A0A7X8GG14-F1
#
_cell.length_a   1.000
_cell.length_b   1.000
_cell.length_c   1.000
_cell.angle_alpha   90.00
_cell.angle_beta   90.00
_cell.angle_gamma   90.00
#
_symmetry.space_group_name_H-M   'P 1'
#
loop_
_entity.id
_entity.type
_entity.pdbx_description
1 polymer ?
#
loop_
_entity_poly.entity_id
_entity_poly.type
_entity_poly.pdbx_seq_one_letter_code
_entity_poly.pdbx_strand_id
1 'polypeptide(L)' 'MSLYIKTEDYRKHGISKYSDLSIVRAVVQEELKMERVFVSFVNRHEYIRVDFLSPRPPRRQRKRGTGRGTPEEK' A
#
# COMPACT_ATOMS: atom_id res chain seq x y z
N MET A 1 1.20 0.33 -11.67
CA MET A 1 0.92 1.66 -12.28
C MET A 1 1.46 2.71 -11.32
N SER A 2 2.11 3.75 -11.83
CA SER A 2 2.68 4.82 -11.01
C SER A 2 2.15 6.18 -11.45
N LEU A 3 1.81 7.03 -10.48
CA LEU A 3 1.41 8.41 -10.69
C LEU A 3 2.48 9.33 -10.09
N TYR A 4 2.78 10.43 -10.77
CA TYR A 4 3.70 11.46 -10.28
C TYR A 4 2.91 12.72 -10.04
N ILE A 5 2.99 13.25 -8.82
CA ILE A 5 2.26 14.45 -8.42
C ILE A 5 3.27 15.47 -7.91
N LYS A 6 3.11 16.75 -8.27
CA LYS A 6 3.97 17.79 -7.72
C LYS A 6 3.70 17.91 -6.23
N THR A 7 4.76 17.99 -5.43
CA THR A 7 4.64 18.17 -3.98
C THR A 7 3.89 19.47 -3.65
N GLU A 8 3.99 20.50 -4.49
CA GLU A 8 3.28 21.77 -4.32
C GLU A 8 1.76 21.63 -4.39
N ASP A 9 1.22 20.68 -5.16
CA ASP A 9 -0.23 20.48 -5.29
C ASP A 9 -0.85 20.00 -3.97
N TYR A 10 -0.04 19.34 -3.13
CA TYR A 10 -0.45 18.89 -1.80
C TYR A 10 -0.18 19.91 -0.69
N ARG A 11 0.29 21.12 -1.03
CA ARG A 11 0.52 22.18 -0.04
C ARG A 11 -0.77 22.60 0.67
N LYS A 12 -1.93 22.51 -0.01
CA LYS A 12 -3.27 22.70 0.57
C LYS A 12 -3.60 21.70 1.69
N HIS A 13 -2.92 20.55 1.71
CA HIS A 13 -3.05 19.51 2.73
C HIS A 13 -1.93 19.57 3.78
N GLY A 14 -1.15 20.66 3.82
CA GLY A 14 -0.02 20.81 4.74
C GLY A 14 1.20 19.96 4.38
N ILE A 15 1.25 19.40 3.18
CA ILE A 15 2.42 18.64 2.71
C ILE A 15 3.46 19.59 2.11
N SER A 16 4.71 19.31 2.42
CA SER A 16 5.88 19.98 1.90
C SER A 16 6.98 18.96 1.62
N LYS A 17 8.09 19.42 1.03
CA LYS A 17 9.30 18.62 0.82
C LYS A 17 9.95 18.06 2.09
N TYR A 18 9.53 18.53 3.27
CA TYR A 18 10.02 18.05 4.57
C TYR A 18 9.00 17.22 5.33
N SER A 19 7.81 17.03 4.76
CA SER A 19 6.75 16.26 5.41
C SER A 19 7.11 14.77 5.45
N ASP A 20 6.70 14.11 6.51
CA ASP A 20 6.91 12.67 6.66
C ASP A 20 6.11 11.88 5.62
N LEU A 21 6.70 10.82 5.07
CA LEU A 21 6.06 9.96 4.07
C LEU A 21 4.78 9.30 4.59
N SER A 22 4.63 9.09 5.90
CA SER A 22 3.42 8.53 6.51
C SER A 22 2.24 9.49 6.39
N ILE A 23 2.47 10.79 6.58
CA ILE A 23 1.46 11.85 6.42
C ILE A 23 1.10 11.96 4.94
N VAL A 24 2.11 12.00 4.06
CA VAL A 24 1.90 12.03 2.61
C VAL A 24 1.07 10.83 2.16
N ARG A 25 1.38 9.63 2.67
CA ARG A 25 0.62 8.42 2.36
C ARG A 25 -0.83 8.54 2.77
N ALA A 26 -1.11 9.01 3.99
CA ALA A 26 -2.47 9.14 4.50
C ALA A 26 -3.33 10.08 3.63
N VAL A 27 -2.79 11.24 3.26
CA VAL A 27 -3.50 12.20 2.40
C VAL A 27 -3.73 11.63 1.00
N VAL A 28 -2.73 10.97 0.42
CA VAL A 28 -2.86 10.33 -0.90
C VAL A 28 -3.89 9.19 -0.88
N GLN A 29 -3.94 8.39 0.20
CA GLN A 29 -4.93 7.34 0.39
C GLN A 29 -6.36 7.91 0.44
N GLU A 30 -6.54 9.02 1.15
CA GLU A 30 -7.83 9.71 1.28
C GLU A 30 -8.30 10.31 -0.05
N GLU A 31 -7.45 11.06 -0.74
CA GLU A 31 -7.81 11.70 -2.02
C GLU A 31 -8.12 10.66 -3.11
N LEU A 32 -7.32 9.60 -3.21
CA LEU A 32 -7.49 8.58 -4.25
C LEU A 32 -8.53 7.51 -3.88
N LYS A 33 -9.09 7.55 -2.65
CA LYS A 33 -9.98 6.52 -2.09
C LYS A 33 -9.39 5.11 -2.22
N MET A 34 -8.08 4.98 -2.04
CA MET A 34 -7.35 3.72 -2.16
C MET A 34 -6.56 3.43 -0.90
N GLU A 35 -6.80 2.27 -0.30
CA GLU A 35 -6.15 1.88 0.94
C GLU A 35 -4.67 1.49 0.74
N ARG A 36 -4.29 1.04 -0.46
CA ARG A 36 -2.96 0.46 -0.70
C ARG A 36 -2.19 1.20 -1.78
N VAL A 37 -1.47 2.20 -1.32
CA VAL A 37 -0.53 2.97 -2.13
C VAL A 37 0.84 2.96 -1.46
N PHE A 38 1.88 2.93 -2.28
CA PHE A 38 3.23 3.22 -1.86
C PHE A 38 3.57 4.64 -2.32
N VAL A 39 4.14 5.45 -1.43
CA VAL A 39 4.54 6.82 -1.74
C VAL A 39 6.04 7.00 -1.52
N SER A 40 6.67 7.76 -2.39
CA SER A 40 8.07 8.15 -2.26
C SER A 40 8.27 9.53 -2.84
N PHE A 41 9.22 10.28 -2.29
CA PHE A 41 9.65 11.51 -2.92
C PHE A 41 10.72 11.22 -3.97
N VAL A 42 10.60 11.91 -5.10
CA VAL A 42 11.55 11.82 -6.21
C VAL A 42 11.96 13.22 -6.67
N ASN A 43 13.03 13.29 -7.44
CA ASN A 43 13.61 14.53 -7.94
C ASN A 43 13.80 15.59 -6.83
N ARG A 44 14.59 15.26 -5.80
CA ARG A 44 14.86 16.16 -4.66
C ARG A 44 13.59 16.67 -3.94
N HIS A 45 12.57 15.81 -3.84
CA HIS A 45 11.26 16.10 -3.23
C HIS A 45 10.37 17.08 -4.01
N GLU A 46 10.67 17.34 -5.29
CA GLU A 46 9.80 18.12 -6.16
C GLU A 46 8.50 17.37 -6.48
N TYR A 47 8.59 16.04 -6.56
CA TYR A 47 7.45 15.17 -6.87
C TYR A 47 7.28 14.07 -5.85
N ILE A 48 6.03 13.67 -5.68
CA ILE A 48 5.61 12.46 -4.97
C ILE A 48 5.29 11.40 -6.04
N ARG A 49 6.03 10.30 -6.03
CA ARG A 49 5.70 9.10 -6.79
C ARG A 49 4.76 8.23 -5.97
N VAL A 50 3.60 7.91 -6.55
CA VAL A 50 2.56 7.07 -5.97
C VAL A 50 2.45 5.78 -6.79
N ASP A 51 2.77 4.64 -6.19
CA ASP A 51 2.58 3.34 -6.81
C ASP A 51 1.32 2.66 -6.26
N PHE A 52 0.41 2.30 -7.17
CA PHE A 52 -0.82 1.60 -6.83
C PHE A 52 -0.54 0.12 -6.62
N LEU A 53 -0.74 -0.36 -5.39
CA LEU A 53 -0.55 -1.76 -5.07
C LEU A 53 -1.86 -2.51 -5.35
N SER A 54 -1.77 -3.62 -6.09
CA SER A 54 -2.91 -4.49 -6.30
C SER A 54 -3.47 -4.99 -4.95
N PRO A 55 -4.79 -5.17 -4.84
CA PRO A 55 -5.38 -5.81 -3.66
C PRO A 55 -4.69 -7.16 -3.45
N ARG A 56 -4.38 -7.50 -2.19
CA ARG A 56 -3.76 -8.80 -1.89
C ARG A 56 -4.78 -9.84 -2.34
N PRO A 57 -4.38 -10.84 -3.16
CA PRO A 57 -5.28 -11.91 -3.49
C PRO A 57 -5.80 -12.52 -2.17
N PRO A 58 -7.09 -12.86 -2.10
CA PRO A 58 -7.67 -13.46 -0.90
C PRO A 58 -6.80 -14.66 -0.52
N ARG A 59 -6.33 -14.63 0.73
CA ARG A 59 -5.39 -15.62 1.26
C ARG A 59 -6.08 -16.98 1.11
N ARG A 60 -5.68 -17.80 0.13
CA ARG A 60 -6.21 -19.16 -0.04
C ARG A 60 -6.02 -19.85 1.31
N GLN A 61 -7.11 -20.07 2.03
CA GLN A 61 -7.10 -20.93 3.20
C GLN A 61 -6.66 -22.29 2.69
N ARG A 62 -5.38 -22.63 2.90
CA ARG A 62 -4.92 -24.01 2.80
C ARG A 62 -5.78 -24.76 3.81
N LYS A 63 -6.85 -25.42 3.34
CA LYS A 63 -7.58 -26.41 4.13
C LYS A 63 -6.52 -27.35 4.66
N ARG A 64 -6.26 -27.27 5.96
CA ARG A 64 -5.52 -28.30 6.69
C ARG A 64 -6.32 -29.57 6.45
N GLY A 65 -5.84 -30.41 5.53
CA GLY A 65 -6.36 -31.75 5.36
C GLY A 65 -6.04 -32.50 6.64
N THR A 66 -7.04 -32.61 7.51
CA THR A 66 -7.03 -33.53 8.64
C THR A 66 -7.09 -34.95 8.07
N GLY A 67 -5.93 -35.49 7.69
CA GLY A 67 -5.80 -36.90 7.34
C GLY A 67 -5.84 -37.75 8.59
N ARG A 68 -7.05 -38.05 9.08
CA ARG A 68 -7.31 -39.20 9.95
C ARG A 68 -7.37 -40.45 9.06
N GLY A 69 -6.40 -41.34 9.23
CA GLY A 69 -6.39 -42.73 8.75
C GLY A 69 -5.08 -43.33 9.25
N THR A 70 -5.03 -44.42 10.00
CA THR A 70 -5.92 -45.58 10.20
C THR A 70 -5.61 -46.17 11.59
N PRO A 71 -6.53 -46.90 12.27
CA PRO A 71 -6.13 -47.69 13.43
C PRO A 71 -5.27 -48.86 12.95
N GLU A 72 -4.08 -49.02 13.53
CA GLU A 72 -3.20 -50.17 13.31
C GLU A 72 -3.71 -51.32 14.19
N GLU A 73 -4.19 -52.38 13.54
CA GLU A 73 -4.52 -53.67 14.17
C GLU A 73 -3.23 -54.50 14.27
N LYS A 74 -2.80 -54.80 15.51
CA LYS A 74 -1.93 -55.95 15.82
C LYS A 74 -1.90 -56.27 17.30
#